data_AF-U4R1J5-F1
#
_entry.id   AF-U4R1J5-F1
#
_cell.length_a   1.000
_cell.length_b   1.000
_cell.length_c   1.000
_cell.angle_alpha   90.00
_cell.angle_beta   90.00
_cell.angle_gamma   90.00
#
_symmetry.space_group_name_H-M   'P 1'
#
loop_
_entity.id
_entity.type
_entity.pdbx_description
1 polymer ?
#
loop_
_entity_poly.entity_id
_entity_poly.type
_entity_poly.pdbx_seq_one_letter_code
_entity_poly.pdbx_strand_id
1 'polypeptide(L)'
;MEIILFLFFFVVSLFILCGVIKSAIDGSETAKEIRMIRMILQKQYGKSLKQNKQSDNDYKVMDISYDTCPACGATVKPENNTCPSCGLNLNGKNA
;
A
#
# COMPACT_ATOMS: atom_id res chain seq x y z
N MET A 1 42.63 43.77 11.69
CA MET A 1 43.19 42.91 10.63
C MET A 1 42.99 41.43 10.95
N GLU A 2 43.27 40.96 12.17
CA GLU A 2 43.05 39.55 12.57
C GLU A 2 41.59 39.10 12.48
N ILE A 3 40.64 39.90 12.97
CA ILE A 3 39.20 39.57 12.92
C ILE A 3 38.73 39.40 11.46
N ILE A 4 39.25 40.23 10.55
CA ILE A 4 38.91 40.19 9.12
C ILE A 4 39.43 38.89 8.48
N LEU A 5 40.65 38.47 8.85
CA LEU A 5 41.21 37.18 8.41
C LEU A 5 40.39 36.01 8.97
N PHE A 6 40.02 36.03 10.24
CA PHE A 6 39.16 34.99 10.84
C PHE A 6 37.81 34.85 10.15
N LEU A 7 37.15 35.98 9.84
CA LEU A 7 35.89 35.98 9.10
C LEU A 7 36.06 35.42 7.68
N PHE A 8 37.16 35.76 6.99
CA PHE A 8 37.45 35.23 5.66
C PHE A 8 37.63 33.70 5.68
N PHE A 9 38.44 33.18 6.61
CA PHE A 9 38.63 31.73 6.76
C PHE A 9 37.33 31.01 7.13
N PHE A 10 36.51 31.60 7.99
CA PHE A 10 35.21 31.04 8.37
C PHE A 10 34.25 30.97 7.18
N VAL A 11 34.17 32.02 6.37
CA VAL A 11 33.36 32.06 5.15
C VAL A 11 33.85 31.04 4.12
N VAL A 12 35.16 30.94 3.90
CA VAL A 12 35.76 29.95 2.99
C VAL A 12 35.48 28.53 3.47
N SER A 13 35.62 28.27 4.78
CA SER A 13 35.32 26.97 5.39
C SER A 13 33.85 26.57 5.22
N LEU A 14 32.92 27.51 5.48
CA LEU A 14 31.49 27.28 5.24
C LEU A 14 31.20 27.05 3.76
N PHE A 15 31.86 27.77 2.86
CA PHE A 15 31.67 27.60 1.42
C PHE A 15 32.14 26.22 0.93
N ILE A 16 33.30 25.75 1.41
CA ILE A 16 33.82 24.40 1.13
C ILE A 16 32.86 23.35 1.70
N LEU A 17 32.41 23.49 2.96
CA LEU A 17 31.49 22.56 3.59
C LEU A 17 30.14 22.52 2.86
N CYS A 18 29.58 23.68 2.50
CA CYS A 18 28.37 23.78 1.68
C CYS A 18 28.57 23.17 0.29
N GLY A 19 29.75 23.34 -0.30
CA GLY A 19 30.13 22.74 -1.58
C GLY A 19 30.20 21.22 -1.51
N VAL A 20 30.79 20.65 -0.46
CA VAL A 20 30.85 19.20 -0.23
C VAL A 20 29.45 18.63 0.06
N ILE A 21 28.64 19.32 0.87
CA ILE A 21 27.25 18.93 1.15
C ILE A 21 26.41 18.98 -0.13
N LYS A 22 26.53 20.06 -0.93
CA LYS A 22 25.87 20.16 -2.23
C LYS A 22 26.38 19.11 -3.21
N SER A 23 27.67 18.82 -3.26
CA SER A 23 28.24 17.79 -4.13
C SER A 23 27.78 16.38 -3.73
N ALA A 24 27.58 16.13 -2.43
CA ALA A 24 27.00 14.88 -1.94
C ALA A 24 25.48 14.79 -2.23
N ILE A 25 24.79 15.93 -2.28
CA ILE A 25 23.37 16.03 -2.62
C ILE A 25 23.12 15.97 -4.14
N ASP A 26 23.96 16.62 -4.96
CA ASP A 26 23.87 16.65 -6.42
C ASP A 26 24.34 15.32 -7.05
N GLY A 27 25.17 14.54 -6.34
CA GLY A 27 25.39 13.12 -6.66
C GLY A 27 24.12 12.27 -6.55
N SER A 28 23.07 12.82 -5.92
CA SER A 28 21.71 12.30 -5.96
C SER A 28 20.90 13.06 -7.02
N GLU A 29 21.10 12.70 -8.28
CA GLU A 29 20.08 12.84 -9.33
C GLU A 29 18.91 11.84 -9.09
N THR A 30 18.55 11.57 -7.84
CA THR A 30 17.51 10.59 -7.44
C THR A 30 16.10 11.18 -7.33
N ALA A 31 15.84 12.35 -7.91
CA ALA A 31 14.47 12.85 -8.07
C ALA A 31 13.77 12.33 -9.35
N LYS A 32 14.50 11.64 -10.25
CA LYS A 32 13.94 11.07 -11.48
C LYS A 32 13.68 9.55 -11.42
N GLU A 33 14.47 8.77 -10.68
CA GLU A 33 14.27 7.30 -10.61
C GLU A 33 13.04 6.87 -9.80
N ILE A 34 12.67 7.62 -8.76
CA ILE A 34 11.50 7.28 -7.92
C ILE A 34 10.19 7.40 -8.74
N ARG A 35 10.15 8.25 -9.77
CA ARG A 35 8.99 8.39 -10.67
C ARG A 35 8.87 7.21 -11.65
N MET A 36 9.98 6.62 -12.11
CA MET A 36 9.94 5.47 -13.02
C MET A 36 9.44 4.19 -12.34
N ILE A 37 9.84 3.95 -11.09
CA ILE A 37 9.43 2.76 -10.34
C ILE A 37 7.90 2.73 -10.14
N ARG A 38 7.28 3.89 -9.83
CA ARG A 38 5.81 3.99 -9.76
C ARG A 38 5.13 3.71 -11.11
N MET A 39 5.72 4.13 -12.23
CA MET A 39 5.14 3.89 -13.56
C MET A 39 5.14 2.41 -13.96
N ILE A 40 6.20 1.66 -13.66
CA ILE A 40 6.29 0.22 -13.98
C ILE A 40 5.32 -0.59 -13.12
N LEU A 41 5.20 -0.26 -11.83
CA LEU A 41 4.29 -0.95 -10.91
C LEU A 41 2.82 -0.64 -11.19
N GLN A 42 2.46 0.60 -11.54
CA GLN A 42 1.05 0.95 -11.78
C GLN A 42 0.47 0.23 -13.01
N LYS A 43 1.29 0.01 -14.06
CA LYS A 43 0.87 -0.75 -15.25
C LYS A 43 0.57 -2.22 -14.94
N GLN A 44 1.34 -2.83 -14.04
CA GLN A 44 1.09 -4.21 -13.62
C GLN A 44 -0.06 -4.30 -12.60
N TYR A 45 -0.10 -3.41 -11.60
CA TYR A 45 -1.17 -3.39 -10.59
C TYR A 45 -2.55 -3.06 -11.19
N GLY A 46 -2.63 -2.11 -12.13
CA GLY A 46 -3.87 -1.76 -12.82
C GLY A 46 -4.41 -2.87 -13.74
N LYS A 47 -3.51 -3.69 -14.34
CA LYS A 47 -3.89 -4.88 -15.11
C LYS A 47 -4.34 -6.02 -14.20
N SER A 48 -3.66 -6.26 -13.09
CA SER A 48 -4.02 -7.28 -12.11
C SER A 48 -5.34 -6.96 -11.39
N LEU A 49 -5.64 -5.69 -11.09
CA LEU A 49 -6.92 -5.29 -10.49
C LEU A 49 -8.09 -5.42 -11.49
N LYS A 50 -7.88 -5.12 -12.78
CA LYS A 50 -8.92 -5.33 -13.81
C LYS A 50 -9.11 -6.80 -14.19
N GLN A 51 -8.07 -7.62 -14.18
CA GLN A 51 -8.21 -9.05 -14.44
C GLN A 51 -8.84 -9.81 -13.26
N ASN A 52 -8.85 -9.23 -12.06
CA ASN A 52 -9.60 -9.80 -10.93
C ASN A 52 -11.04 -9.26 -10.83
N LYS A 53 -11.35 -8.08 -11.40
CA LYS A 53 -12.72 -7.52 -11.38
C LYS A 53 -13.54 -7.77 -12.65
N GLN A 54 -12.92 -8.21 -13.73
CA GLN A 54 -13.62 -8.58 -14.97
C GLN A 54 -13.47 -10.08 -15.28
N SER A 55 -13.64 -10.93 -14.26
CA SER A 55 -14.46 -12.11 -14.48
C SER A 55 -15.86 -11.70 -14.07
N ASP A 56 -16.52 -11.01 -14.99
CA ASP A 56 -17.97 -10.98 -15.11
C ASP A 56 -18.37 -12.42 -15.48
N ASN A 57 -18.13 -13.34 -14.55
CA ASN A 57 -18.72 -14.66 -14.60
C ASN A 57 -20.16 -14.39 -14.22
N ASP A 58 -21.04 -14.69 -15.16
CA ASP A 58 -22.31 -15.35 -14.90
C ASP A 58 -22.07 -16.54 -13.95
N TYR A 59 -21.78 -16.23 -12.69
CA TYR A 59 -21.68 -17.20 -11.62
C TYR A 59 -23.13 -17.39 -11.20
N LYS A 60 -23.73 -18.47 -11.72
CA LYS A 60 -24.88 -19.04 -11.05
C LYS A 60 -24.43 -19.38 -9.64
N VAL A 61 -24.88 -18.57 -8.68
CA VAL A 61 -24.85 -18.91 -7.27
C VAL A 61 -25.58 -20.23 -7.16
N MET A 62 -24.85 -21.33 -7.11
CA MET A 62 -25.41 -22.56 -6.58
C MET A 62 -25.58 -22.28 -5.10
N ASP A 63 -26.85 -22.13 -4.70
CA ASP A 63 -27.28 -22.00 -3.31
C ASP A 63 -26.96 -23.32 -2.60
N ILE A 64 -25.70 -23.47 -2.21
CA ILE A 64 -25.22 -24.63 -1.47
C ILE A 64 -25.54 -24.31 -0.02
N SER A 65 -26.71 -24.78 0.42
CA SER A 65 -27.09 -24.84 1.83
C SER A 65 -26.01 -25.61 2.59
N TYR A 66 -25.23 -24.89 3.41
CA TYR A 66 -24.27 -25.50 4.32
C TYR A 66 -24.95 -25.81 5.65
N ASP A 67 -24.84 -27.04 6.11
CA ASP A 67 -25.39 -27.45 7.41
C ASP A 67 -24.48 -27.07 8.58
N THR A 68 -23.35 -26.39 8.32
CA THR A 68 -22.32 -26.10 9.33
C THR A 68 -21.80 -24.66 9.23
N CYS A 69 -21.74 -23.98 10.37
CA CYS A 69 -21.27 -22.61 10.44
C CYS A 69 -19.77 -22.54 10.10
N PRO A 70 -19.34 -21.70 9.14
CA PRO A 70 -17.93 -21.60 8.74
C PRO A 70 -17.04 -20.98 9.83
N ALA A 71 -17.60 -20.22 10.78
CA ALA A 71 -16.80 -19.59 11.83
C ALA A 71 -16.57 -20.49 13.05
N CYS A 72 -17.51 -21.39 13.37
CA CYS A 72 -17.44 -22.16 14.62
C CYS A 72 -17.68 -23.67 14.44
N GLY A 73 -18.03 -24.13 13.23
CA GLY A 73 -18.31 -25.54 12.94
C GLY A 73 -19.64 -26.06 13.49
N ALA A 74 -20.43 -25.23 14.17
CA ALA A 74 -21.71 -25.64 14.73
C ALA A 74 -22.74 -25.96 13.63
N THR A 75 -23.61 -26.93 13.87
CA THR A 75 -24.69 -27.27 12.94
C THR A 75 -25.67 -26.10 12.84
N VAL A 76 -25.89 -25.61 11.62
CA VAL A 76 -26.81 -24.51 11.32
C VAL A 76 -27.79 -24.98 10.25
N LYS A 77 -29.05 -24.58 10.38
CA LYS A 77 -30.05 -24.83 9.34
C LYS A 77 -29.96 -23.74 8.27
N PRO A 78 -30.26 -24.03 7.00
CA PRO A 78 -30.30 -23.02 5.92
C PRO A 78 -31.23 -21.83 6.20
N GLU A 79 -32.27 -22.06 7.00
CA GLU A 79 -33.26 -21.07 7.42
C GLU A 79 -32.74 -20.11 8.52
N ASN A 80 -31.60 -20.42 9.14
CA ASN A 80 -31.03 -19.57 10.18
C ASN A 80 -30.20 -18.44 9.57
N ASN A 81 -30.70 -17.20 9.65
CA ASN A 81 -29.95 -16.00 9.26
C ASN A 81 -28.74 -15.72 10.16
N THR A 82 -28.68 -16.33 11.34
CA THR A 82 -27.61 -16.10 12.32
C THR A 82 -27.29 -17.42 13.01
N CYS A 83 -26.00 -17.73 13.14
CA CYS A 83 -25.57 -18.92 13.84
C CYS A 83 -25.93 -18.81 15.34
N PRO A 84 -26.68 -19.77 15.92
CA PRO A 84 -27.07 -19.75 17.33
C PRO A 84 -25.88 -19.97 18.27
N SER A 85 -24.76 -20.52 17.78
CA SER A 85 -23.60 -20.84 18.61
C SER A 85 -22.58 -19.71 18.70
N CYS A 86 -22.35 -18.96 17.62
CA CYS A 86 -21.35 -17.89 17.59
C CYS A 86 -21.89 -16.50 17.27
N GLY A 87 -23.17 -16.38 16.88
CA GLY A 87 -23.76 -15.12 16.47
C GLY A 87 -23.33 -14.62 15.09
N LEU A 88 -22.64 -15.45 14.29
CA LEU A 88 -22.26 -15.08 12.92
C LEU A 88 -23.51 -14.85 12.06
N ASN A 89 -23.58 -13.71 11.38
CA ASN A 89 -24.62 -13.45 10.38
C ASN A 89 -24.35 -14.27 9.11
N LEU A 90 -25.25 -15.20 8.81
CA LEU A 90 -25.20 -16.11 7.67
C LEU A 90 -25.90 -15.55 6.43
N ASN A 91 -26.60 -14.41 6.55
CA ASN A 91 -27.43 -13.86 5.47
C ASN A 91 -26.66 -13.08 4.38
N GLY A 92 -25.32 -13.00 4.47
CA GLY A 92 -24.47 -12.34 3.46
C GLY A 92 -24.77 -10.86 3.21
N LYS A 93 -25.68 -10.24 3.98
CA LYS A 93 -25.98 -8.82 3.92
C LYS A 93 -25.06 -8.13 4.92
N ASN A 94 -23.92 -7.68 4.42
CA ASN A 94 -23.11 -6.66 5.08
C ASN A 94 -24.03 -5.43 5.25
N ALA A 95 -24.42 -5.12 6.49
CA ALA A 95 -25.15 -3.91 6.83
C ALA A 95 -24.24 -2.68 6.76
#